data_AF-A0A091KXW0-F1
#
_entry.id   AF-A0A091KXW0-F1
#
_cell.length_a   1.000
_cell.length_b   1.000
_cell.length_c   1.000
_cell.angle_alpha   90.00
_cell.angle_beta   90.00
_cell.angle_gamma   90.00
#
_symmetry.space_group_name_H-M   'P 1'
#
loop_
_entity.id
_entity.type
_entity.pdbx_description
1 polymer ?
#
loop_
_entity_poly.entity_id
_entity_poly.type
_entity_poly.pdbx_seq_one_letter_code
_entity_poly.pdbx_strand_id
1 'polypeptide(L)'
;LLLDLLPPGVCNLLNPAAIYANNEISLGDVEIYGFDYDYTLAQYSNLLHSMIFNTARDILIEQFKYPEGLGKYDYIPGFAIRGLHYDVQKSLLMKIDAFHYVQLGTAYRGLKPVPDEEVIELYGGTQHIPLYQMSDFYGKGPSLKQFMDIFSLPEMTLLSSVIDYFITHGIEFDQVHLYKDISDAIRDVHVKGVMYKWIEKDMEQYILHGDEIYAVLNRLVNHKKKLFLITNSPFSFVDKGMKHMVGKNWRDLFDMVIVQADKPNFFTDRRKPFRKLDDKGSLQWDKINQLEKGKIYKE
;
A
#
# COMPACT_ATOMS: atom_id res chain seq x y z
N LEU A 1 21.05 -1.20 14.26
CA LEU A 1 19.64 -1.49 13.91
C LEU A 1 18.74 -0.56 14.72
N LEU A 2 17.51 -0.26 14.30
CA LEU A 2 16.58 0.63 15.04
C LEU A 2 16.39 0.22 16.53
N LEU A 3 16.63 -1.05 16.83
CA LEU A 3 16.65 -1.65 18.17
C LEU A 3 17.75 -1.09 19.10
N ASP A 4 18.86 -0.60 18.57
CA ASP A 4 19.99 -0.08 19.37
C ASP A 4 19.77 1.39 19.82
N LEU A 5 18.77 2.07 19.26
CA LEU A 5 18.44 3.47 19.55
C LEU A 5 17.24 3.62 20.51
N LEU A 6 16.58 2.51 20.85
CA LEU A 6 15.45 2.52 21.78
C LEU A 6 15.96 2.27 23.21
N PRO A 7 15.57 3.10 24.19
CA PRO A 7 15.91 2.86 25.59
C PRO A 7 15.53 1.42 26.00
N PRO A 8 16.37 0.72 26.78
CA PRO A 8 16.05 -0.61 27.28
C PRO A 8 14.67 -0.63 27.94
N GLY A 9 13.74 -1.42 27.40
CA GLY A 9 12.37 -1.54 27.90
C GLY A 9 11.28 -0.85 27.06
N VAL A 10 11.61 0.02 26.09
CA VAL A 10 10.59 0.63 25.22
C VAL A 10 9.93 -0.40 24.29
N CYS A 11 10.70 -1.38 23.79
CA CYS A 11 10.12 -2.48 23.02
C CYS A 11 9.17 -3.37 23.85
N ASN A 12 9.28 -3.38 25.18
CA ASN A 12 8.37 -4.10 26.07
C ASN A 12 7.05 -3.34 26.34
N LEU A 13 6.90 -2.10 25.85
CA LEU A 13 5.68 -1.30 25.98
C LEU A 13 4.73 -1.45 24.78
N LEU A 14 5.22 -2.00 23.66
CA LEU A 14 4.42 -2.21 22.45
C LEU A 14 3.78 -3.59 22.50
N ASN A 15 2.53 -3.65 22.92
CA ASN A 15 1.73 -4.86 22.84
C ASN A 15 1.09 -4.93 21.45
N PRO A 16 1.49 -5.87 20.56
CA PRO A 16 0.92 -5.98 19.22
C PRO A 16 -0.58 -6.34 19.23
N ALA A 17 -1.11 -6.82 20.36
CA ALA A 17 -2.53 -7.09 20.55
C ALA A 17 -3.30 -5.92 21.19
N ALA A 18 -2.64 -4.81 21.55
CA ALA A 18 -3.33 -3.65 22.13
C ALA A 18 -4.04 -2.81 21.06
N ILE A 19 -5.19 -2.26 21.43
CA ILE A 19 -5.93 -1.28 20.64
C ILE A 19 -5.60 0.10 21.22
N TYR A 20 -4.98 0.96 20.40
CA TYR A 20 -4.64 2.33 20.78
C TYR A 20 -5.71 3.30 20.30
N ALA A 21 -6.09 4.27 21.13
CA ALA A 21 -7.12 5.26 20.83
C ALA A 21 -6.54 6.66 20.72
N ASN A 22 -6.75 7.32 19.58
CA ASN A 22 -6.44 8.75 19.41
C ASN A 22 -7.62 9.65 19.78
N ASN A 23 -8.84 9.15 19.57
CA ASN A 23 -10.10 9.82 19.90
C ASN A 23 -11.04 8.83 20.61
N GLU A 24 -11.97 9.35 21.39
CA GLU A 24 -13.01 8.53 22.02
C GLU A 24 -13.98 7.97 20.97
N ILE A 25 -14.27 6.67 21.07
CA ILE A 25 -15.31 6.00 20.29
C ILE A 25 -15.99 4.93 21.14
N SER A 26 -17.32 4.96 21.16
CA SER A 26 -18.14 3.93 21.77
C SER A 26 -18.45 2.85 20.74
N LEU A 27 -17.83 1.67 20.88
CA LEU A 27 -18.12 0.52 19.99
C LEU A 27 -19.57 0.00 20.16
N GLY A 28 -20.23 0.36 21.26
CA GLY A 28 -21.66 0.09 21.45
C GLY A 28 -22.51 0.79 20.39
N ASP A 29 -22.16 2.02 20.04
CA ASP A 29 -22.93 2.89 19.13
C ASP A 29 -22.60 2.64 17.64
N VAL A 30 -21.51 1.92 17.35
CA VAL A 30 -21.14 1.56 15.97
C VAL A 30 -22.06 0.46 15.47
N GLU A 31 -22.94 0.76 14.51
CA GLU A 31 -23.88 -0.22 13.94
C GLU A 31 -23.27 -1.03 12.79
N ILE A 32 -22.36 -0.41 12.02
CA ILE A 32 -21.83 -0.95 10.77
C ILE A 32 -20.30 -0.91 10.80
N TYR A 33 -19.66 -2.03 10.49
CA TYR A 33 -18.21 -2.17 10.38
C TYR A 33 -17.80 -2.43 8.93
N GLY A 34 -16.96 -1.56 8.39
CA GLY A 34 -16.35 -1.71 7.07
C GLY A 34 -14.93 -2.25 7.18
N PHE A 35 -14.61 -3.25 6.37
CA PHE A 35 -13.28 -3.83 6.31
C PHE A 35 -12.66 -3.62 4.92
N ASP A 36 -11.41 -3.18 4.89
CA ASP A 36 -10.58 -3.39 3.71
C ASP A 36 -10.11 -4.85 3.67
N TYR A 37 -9.71 -5.32 2.49
CA TYR A 37 -9.20 -6.67 2.30
C TYR A 37 -7.67 -6.71 2.49
N ASP A 38 -6.93 -6.11 1.56
CA ASP A 38 -5.47 -6.19 1.48
C ASP A 38 -4.80 -5.45 2.66
N TYR A 39 -3.89 -6.12 3.37
CA TYR A 39 -3.23 -5.64 4.59
C TYR A 39 -4.16 -5.20 5.74
N THR A 40 -5.45 -5.58 5.69
CA THR A 40 -6.40 -5.36 6.80
C THR A 40 -6.99 -6.69 7.27
N LEU A 41 -7.72 -7.39 6.39
CA LEU A 41 -8.12 -8.77 6.65
C LEU A 41 -7.01 -9.72 6.22
N ALA A 42 -6.58 -9.65 4.96
CA ALA A 42 -5.49 -10.46 4.45
C ALA A 42 -4.15 -9.79 4.75
N GLN A 43 -3.40 -10.32 5.72
CA GLN A 43 -2.03 -9.90 5.97
C GLN A 43 -1.08 -10.71 5.08
N TYR A 44 -0.13 -10.07 4.42
CA TYR A 44 0.76 -10.75 3.49
C TYR A 44 2.18 -10.94 4.06
N SER A 45 2.81 -12.05 3.66
CA SER A 45 4.22 -12.34 3.96
C SER A 45 5.16 -11.33 3.31
N ASN A 46 6.26 -11.02 4.01
CA ASN A 46 7.33 -10.13 3.50
C ASN A 46 8.00 -10.66 2.22
N LEU A 47 7.85 -11.95 1.90
CA LEU A 47 8.30 -12.53 0.63
C LEU A 47 7.69 -11.82 -0.57
N LEU A 48 6.45 -11.34 -0.43
CA LEU A 48 5.74 -10.64 -1.48
C LEU A 48 6.46 -9.37 -1.93
N HIS A 49 7.10 -8.64 -1.00
CA HIS A 49 7.83 -7.41 -1.33
C HIS A 49 9.00 -7.67 -2.26
N SER A 50 9.74 -8.75 -2.01
CA SER A 50 10.88 -9.15 -2.85
C SER A 50 10.42 -9.54 -4.26
N MET A 51 9.29 -10.26 -4.37
CA MET A 51 8.73 -10.65 -5.66
C MET A 51 8.24 -9.46 -6.48
N ILE A 52 7.55 -8.51 -5.82
CA ILE A 52 7.09 -7.27 -6.47
C ILE A 52 8.29 -6.48 -6.99
N PHE A 53 9.32 -6.29 -6.14
CA PHE A 53 10.55 -5.59 -6.54
C PHE A 53 11.21 -6.25 -7.74
N ASN A 54 11.49 -7.57 -7.65
CA ASN A 54 12.21 -8.29 -8.70
C ASN A 54 11.46 -8.24 -10.02
N THR A 55 10.14 -8.46 -9.98
CA THR A 55 9.32 -8.45 -11.21
C THR A 55 9.23 -7.05 -11.81
N ALA A 56 9.10 -6.01 -10.99
CA ALA A 56 9.10 -4.63 -11.50
C ALA A 56 10.47 -4.24 -12.08
N ARG A 57 11.58 -4.64 -11.46
CA ARG A 57 12.92 -4.49 -12.00
C ARG A 57 13.06 -5.19 -13.36
N ASP A 58 12.61 -6.43 -13.46
CA ASP A 58 12.70 -7.21 -14.70
C ASP A 58 11.83 -6.57 -15.80
N ILE A 59 10.65 -6.04 -15.45
CA ILE A 59 9.83 -5.23 -16.37
C ILE A 59 10.60 -4.00 -16.88
N LEU A 60 11.29 -3.27 -16.01
CA LEU A 60 12.09 -2.10 -16.41
C LEU A 60 13.18 -2.48 -17.41
N ILE A 61 13.90 -3.58 -17.17
CA ILE A 61 14.97 -4.05 -18.06
C ILE A 61 14.37 -4.54 -19.39
N GLU A 62 13.39 -5.42 -19.33
CA GLU A 62 12.90 -6.13 -20.52
C GLU A 62 11.98 -5.27 -21.39
N GLN A 63 11.10 -4.47 -20.79
CA GLN A 63 10.06 -3.71 -21.49
C GLN A 63 10.45 -2.25 -21.67
N PHE A 64 10.95 -1.60 -20.62
CA PHE A 64 11.35 -0.19 -20.66
C PHE A 64 12.80 0.00 -21.13
N LYS A 65 13.55 -1.09 -21.35
CA LYS A 65 14.92 -1.09 -21.87
C LYS A 65 15.92 -0.37 -20.97
N TYR A 66 15.70 -0.43 -19.66
CA TYR A 66 16.68 0.02 -18.68
C TYR A 66 17.93 -0.88 -18.71
N PRO A 67 19.10 -0.40 -18.23
CA PRO A 67 20.35 -1.15 -18.29
C PRO A 67 20.28 -2.52 -17.62
N GLU A 68 20.78 -3.56 -18.29
CA GLU A 68 20.78 -4.95 -17.78
C GLU A 68 21.54 -5.10 -16.45
N GLY A 69 22.50 -4.21 -16.18
CA GLY A 69 23.24 -4.17 -14.92
C GLY A 69 22.36 -3.98 -13.68
N LEU A 70 21.14 -3.46 -13.83
CA LEU A 70 20.15 -3.39 -12.75
C LEU A 70 19.77 -4.76 -12.20
N GLY A 71 19.90 -5.83 -12.99
CA GLY A 71 19.63 -7.20 -12.54
C GLY A 71 20.51 -7.66 -11.36
N LYS A 72 21.57 -6.90 -11.02
CA LYS A 72 22.43 -7.12 -9.86
C LYS A 72 21.88 -6.55 -8.55
N TYR A 73 20.85 -5.71 -8.62
CA TYR A 73 20.20 -5.11 -7.44
C TYR A 73 19.06 -6.01 -7.00
N ASP A 74 19.08 -6.42 -5.74
CA ASP A 74 18.02 -7.17 -5.09
C ASP A 74 17.21 -6.27 -4.15
N TYR A 75 16.01 -6.73 -3.78
CA TYR A 75 15.24 -6.05 -2.73
C TYR A 75 16.03 -6.04 -1.42
N ILE A 76 16.06 -4.90 -0.73
CA ILE A 76 16.77 -4.71 0.53
C ILE A 76 15.74 -4.59 1.67
N PRO A 77 15.46 -5.67 2.42
CA PRO A 77 14.50 -5.61 3.52
C PRO A 77 14.92 -4.57 4.57
N GLY A 78 13.99 -3.69 4.95
CA GLY A 78 14.21 -2.68 5.97
C GLY A 78 14.97 -1.43 5.53
N PHE A 79 15.34 -1.31 4.24
CA PHE A 79 15.88 -0.07 3.70
C PHE A 79 14.86 1.07 3.76
N ALA A 80 13.64 0.81 3.27
CA ALA A 80 12.52 1.75 3.34
C ALA A 80 11.54 1.38 4.45
N ILE A 81 10.91 2.39 5.04
CA ILE A 81 9.82 2.25 5.99
C ILE A 81 8.56 2.93 5.45
N ARG A 82 7.39 2.53 5.97
CA ARG A 82 6.10 3.13 5.58
C ARG A 82 6.06 4.61 5.97
N GLY A 83 5.51 5.45 5.09
CA GLY A 83 5.25 6.87 5.34
C GLY A 83 6.38 7.83 4.94
N LEU A 84 7.45 7.33 4.30
CA LEU A 84 8.48 8.19 3.71
C LEU A 84 7.91 9.01 2.54
N HIS A 85 8.60 10.11 2.26
CA HIS A 85 8.28 11.01 1.15
C HIS A 85 9.37 10.94 0.10
N TYR A 86 8.99 11.04 -1.16
CA TYR A 86 9.91 11.11 -2.28
C TYR A 86 9.71 12.41 -3.05
N ASP A 87 10.76 13.25 -3.07
CA ASP A 87 10.81 14.43 -3.93
C ASP A 87 11.29 13.98 -5.32
N VAL A 88 10.35 13.91 -6.25
CA VAL A 88 10.56 13.55 -7.65
C VAL A 88 11.56 14.50 -8.30
N GLN A 89 11.47 15.81 -8.06
CA GLN A 89 12.34 16.79 -8.71
C GLN A 89 13.79 16.68 -8.20
N LYS A 90 13.96 16.38 -6.92
CA LYS A 90 15.30 16.28 -6.28
C LYS A 90 15.85 14.86 -6.22
N SER A 91 15.04 13.85 -6.59
CA SER A 91 15.36 12.44 -6.44
C SER A 91 15.78 12.04 -5.02
N LEU A 92 15.04 12.56 -4.03
CA LEU A 92 15.31 12.33 -2.61
C LEU A 92 14.20 11.51 -1.97
N LEU A 93 14.56 10.42 -1.29
CA LEU A 93 13.70 9.70 -0.37
C LEU A 93 14.01 10.18 1.06
N MET A 94 13.02 10.66 1.79
CA MET A 94 13.26 11.26 3.11
C MET A 94 12.08 11.09 4.07
N LYS A 95 12.34 11.26 5.36
CA LYS A 95 11.29 11.35 6.38
C LYS A 95 10.95 12.82 6.61
N ILE A 96 9.66 13.12 6.62
CA ILE A 96 9.13 14.46 6.91
C ILE A 96 8.27 14.36 8.16
N ASP A 97 8.38 15.35 9.04
CA ASP A 97 7.57 15.43 10.25
C ASP A 97 6.19 16.07 10.03
N ALA A 98 5.38 16.13 11.10
CA ALA A 98 4.03 16.69 11.04
C ALA A 98 4.00 18.20 10.76
N PHE A 99 5.14 18.90 10.85
CA PHE A 99 5.28 20.33 10.58
C PHE A 99 5.96 20.60 9.23
N HIS A 100 6.08 19.57 8.38
CA HIS A 100 6.71 19.61 7.06
C HIS A 100 8.20 19.90 7.06
N TYR A 101 8.91 19.55 8.14
CA TYR A 101 10.37 19.58 8.17
C TYR A 101 10.93 18.23 7.74
N VAL A 102 11.90 18.26 6.83
CA VAL A 102 12.73 17.09 6.54
C VAL A 102 13.51 16.74 7.80
N GLN A 103 13.36 15.50 8.30
CA GLN A 103 14.16 15.04 9.42
C GLN A 103 15.59 14.81 8.95
N LEU A 104 16.54 15.56 9.52
CA LEU A 104 17.96 15.42 9.24
C LEU A 104 18.46 13.99 9.49
N GLY A 105 19.45 13.57 8.71
CA GLY A 105 19.99 12.21 8.70
C GLY A 105 19.07 11.16 8.05
N THR A 106 17.91 11.55 7.52
CA THR A 106 16.94 10.61 6.90
C THR A 106 16.82 10.74 5.39
N ALA A 107 17.49 11.72 4.77
CA ALA A 107 17.44 11.95 3.34
C ALA A 107 18.44 11.06 2.58
N TYR A 108 17.96 10.38 1.54
CA TYR A 108 18.74 9.47 0.70
C TYR A 108 18.57 9.85 -0.76
N ARG A 109 19.67 9.80 -1.51
CA ARG A 109 19.69 9.86 -2.98
C ARG A 109 20.22 8.54 -3.48
N GLY A 110 19.36 7.77 -4.15
CA GLY A 110 19.64 6.36 -4.42
C GLY A 110 19.70 5.57 -3.10
N LEU A 111 20.80 4.83 -2.91
CA LEU A 111 21.05 4.03 -1.70
C LEU A 111 22.02 4.72 -0.73
N LYS A 112 22.42 5.97 -1.00
CA LYS A 112 23.38 6.72 -0.19
C LYS A 112 22.70 7.83 0.59
N PRO A 113 23.08 8.05 1.87
CA PRO A 113 22.60 9.19 2.62
C PRO A 113 23.13 10.49 2.00
N VAL A 114 22.32 11.54 2.07
CA VAL A 114 22.69 12.89 1.64
C VAL A 114 23.08 13.69 2.88
N PRO A 115 24.23 14.42 2.86
CA PRO A 115 24.62 15.29 3.98
C PRO A 115 23.55 16.33 4.31
N ASP A 116 23.39 16.62 5.60
CA ASP A 116 22.35 17.54 6.08
C ASP A 116 22.52 18.95 5.52
N GLU A 117 23.76 19.40 5.35
CA GLU A 117 24.08 20.69 4.74
C GLU A 117 23.55 20.79 3.30
N GLU A 118 23.69 19.71 2.54
CA GLU A 118 23.19 19.63 1.16
C GLU A 118 21.65 19.62 1.14
N VAL A 119 21.01 18.88 2.05
CA VAL A 119 19.55 18.89 2.19
C VAL A 119 19.03 20.30 2.48
N ILE A 120 19.66 21.00 3.43
CA ILE A 120 19.29 22.38 3.80
C ILE A 120 19.42 23.32 2.59
N GLU A 121 20.51 23.20 1.83
CA GLU A 121 20.72 24.00 0.62
C GLU A 121 19.64 23.73 -0.44
N LEU A 122 19.33 22.46 -0.69
CA LEU A 122 18.29 22.03 -1.64
C LEU A 122 16.89 22.55 -1.30
N TYR A 123 16.62 22.85 -0.03
CA TYR A 123 15.35 23.42 0.45
C TYR A 123 15.47 24.91 0.83
N GLY A 124 16.38 25.64 0.17
CA GLY A 124 16.44 27.09 0.22
C GLY A 124 17.04 27.65 1.52
N GLY A 125 17.99 26.93 2.11
CA GLY A 125 18.62 27.29 3.39
C GLY A 125 17.78 26.92 4.61
N THR A 126 16.72 26.12 4.43
CA THR A 126 15.86 25.62 5.51
C THR A 126 15.61 24.12 5.31
N GLN A 127 14.93 23.46 6.26
CA GLN A 127 14.45 22.07 6.11
C GLN A 127 12.94 22.01 5.86
N HIS A 128 12.27 23.16 5.80
CA HIS A 128 10.82 23.23 5.75
C HIS A 128 10.33 23.17 4.31
N ILE A 129 9.42 22.25 4.02
CA ILE A 129 8.79 22.10 2.72
C ILE A 129 7.44 22.85 2.74
N PRO A 130 7.24 23.87 1.89
CA PRO A 130 5.97 24.57 1.81
C PRO A 130 4.82 23.66 1.40
N LEU A 131 3.63 23.89 1.98
CA LEU A 131 2.46 23.03 1.76
C LEU A 131 2.08 22.85 0.28
N TYR A 132 2.25 23.88 -0.55
CA TYR A 132 1.93 23.80 -1.98
C TYR A 132 2.84 22.85 -2.78
N GLN A 133 3.98 22.44 -2.21
CA GLN A 133 4.89 21.44 -2.80
C GLN A 133 4.58 20.00 -2.36
N MET A 134 3.80 19.83 -1.27
CA MET A 134 3.34 18.53 -0.80
C MET A 134 2.26 17.98 -1.75
N SER A 135 2.36 16.71 -2.16
CA SER A 135 1.26 16.03 -2.85
C SER A 135 0.28 15.39 -1.87
N ASP A 136 -0.81 14.86 -2.42
CA ASP A 136 -1.81 14.03 -1.78
C ASP A 136 -2.71 14.78 -0.79
N PHE A 137 -2.40 14.78 0.50
CA PHE A 137 -3.34 15.13 1.57
C PHE A 137 -3.79 16.59 1.57
N TYR A 138 -3.01 17.50 0.95
CA TYR A 138 -3.24 18.95 0.97
C TYR A 138 -3.16 19.64 -0.40
N GLY A 139 -2.91 18.93 -1.51
CA GLY A 139 -2.79 19.59 -2.81
C GLY A 139 -2.43 18.73 -4.02
N LYS A 140 -2.58 19.34 -5.20
CA LYS A 140 -2.11 18.86 -6.50
C LYS A 140 -0.62 19.22 -6.74
N GLY A 141 0.22 19.10 -5.72
CA GLY A 141 1.65 19.37 -5.83
C GLY A 141 2.34 18.30 -6.71
N PRO A 142 3.02 18.65 -7.81
CA PRO A 142 3.52 17.66 -8.78
C PRO A 142 4.82 16.95 -8.36
N SER A 143 5.43 17.30 -7.22
CA SER A 143 6.82 16.94 -6.92
C SER A 143 7.02 15.99 -5.75
N LEU A 144 6.21 16.00 -4.69
CA LEU A 144 6.55 15.25 -3.46
C LEU A 144 5.48 14.21 -3.11
N LYS A 145 5.74 12.94 -3.41
CA LYS A 145 4.83 11.81 -3.12
C LYS A 145 5.04 11.24 -1.73
N GLN A 146 3.96 10.99 -0.99
CA GLN A 146 4.03 10.24 0.27
C GLN A 146 3.67 8.76 0.06
N PHE A 147 4.52 7.86 0.54
CA PHE A 147 4.34 6.42 0.40
C PHE A 147 3.67 5.81 1.63
N MET A 148 2.34 5.92 1.67
CA MET A 148 1.51 5.49 2.81
C MET A 148 1.07 4.03 2.78
N ASP A 149 1.25 3.31 1.67
CA ASP A 149 0.86 1.90 1.53
C ASP A 149 2.04 0.97 1.86
N ILE A 150 1.76 -0.21 2.41
CA ILE A 150 2.77 -1.27 2.55
C ILE A 150 3.20 -1.78 1.16
N PHE A 151 2.32 -1.76 0.16
CA PHE A 151 2.68 -2.08 -1.22
C PHE A 151 3.68 -1.10 -1.85
N SER A 152 3.91 0.07 -1.25
CA SER A 152 4.91 1.02 -1.71
C SER A 152 6.34 0.77 -1.22
N LEU A 153 6.58 -0.17 -0.29
CA LEU A 153 7.94 -0.48 0.17
C LEU A 153 8.86 -0.98 -0.97
N PRO A 154 8.41 -1.90 -1.85
CA PRO A 154 9.17 -2.29 -3.03
C PRO A 154 9.44 -1.13 -3.99
N GLU A 155 8.45 -0.25 -4.22
CA GLU A 155 8.58 0.91 -5.12
C GLU A 155 9.67 1.88 -4.62
N MET A 156 9.66 2.23 -3.33
CA MET A 156 10.71 3.09 -2.74
C MET A 156 12.09 2.46 -2.88
N THR A 157 12.20 1.17 -2.63
CA THR A 157 13.49 0.46 -2.72
C THR A 157 13.97 0.38 -4.17
N LEU A 158 13.05 0.18 -5.13
CA LEU A 158 13.36 0.12 -6.56
C LEU A 158 13.77 1.49 -7.09
N LEU A 159 13.04 2.55 -6.72
CA LEU A 159 13.42 3.94 -7.01
C LEU A 159 14.86 4.21 -6.57
N SER A 160 15.18 3.92 -5.30
CA SER A 160 16.52 4.09 -4.75
C SER A 160 17.58 3.23 -5.47
N SER A 161 17.26 1.99 -5.81
CA SER A 161 18.18 1.08 -6.50
C SER A 161 18.53 1.56 -7.91
N VAL A 162 17.52 1.99 -8.68
CA VAL A 162 17.72 2.49 -10.04
C VAL A 162 18.52 3.79 -10.03
N ILE A 163 18.18 4.73 -9.13
CA ILE A 163 18.91 6.01 -9.01
C ILE A 163 20.37 5.77 -8.59
N ASP A 164 20.62 4.85 -7.65
CA ASP A 164 21.99 4.50 -7.23
C ASP A 164 22.80 3.93 -8.39
N TYR A 165 22.20 3.07 -9.22
CA TYR A 165 22.85 2.54 -10.42
C TYR A 165 23.21 3.66 -11.39
N PHE A 166 22.26 4.56 -11.70
CA PHE A 166 22.46 5.63 -12.67
C PHE A 166 23.57 6.58 -12.21
N ILE A 167 23.53 7.01 -10.95
CA ILE A 167 24.57 7.86 -10.35
C ILE A 167 25.94 7.18 -10.39
N THR A 168 26.03 5.92 -9.95
CA THR A 168 27.31 5.18 -9.87
C THR A 168 27.93 4.95 -11.25
N HIS A 169 27.12 4.89 -12.31
CA HIS A 169 27.59 4.70 -13.68
C HIS A 169 27.64 6.01 -14.49
N GLY A 170 27.39 7.17 -13.88
CA GLY A 170 27.42 8.47 -14.56
C GLY A 170 26.38 8.60 -15.67
N ILE A 171 25.21 7.95 -15.52
CA ILE A 171 24.10 8.02 -16.46
C ILE A 171 23.21 9.20 -16.06
N GLU A 172 23.06 10.17 -16.97
CA GLU A 172 22.11 11.26 -16.80
C GLU A 172 20.67 10.79 -17.02
N PHE A 173 19.72 11.35 -16.28
CA PHE A 173 18.31 11.01 -16.38
C PHE A 173 17.41 12.20 -16.04
N ASP A 174 16.21 12.20 -16.61
CA ASP A 174 15.14 13.08 -16.18
C ASP A 174 14.37 12.42 -15.04
N GLN A 175 14.25 13.13 -13.92
CA GLN A 175 13.73 12.57 -12.68
C GLN A 175 12.24 12.24 -12.75
N VAL A 176 11.46 13.02 -13.52
CA VAL A 176 10.02 12.82 -13.69
C VAL A 176 9.75 11.58 -14.52
N HIS A 177 10.48 11.39 -15.61
CA HIS A 177 10.35 10.19 -16.45
C HIS A 177 10.82 8.94 -15.71
N LEU A 178 11.96 8.99 -15.02
CA LEU A 178 12.46 7.86 -14.25
C LEU A 178 11.47 7.43 -13.15
N TYR A 179 10.94 8.39 -12.39
CA TYR A 179 9.93 8.11 -11.39
C TYR A 179 8.66 7.49 -12.03
N LYS A 180 8.20 8.05 -13.15
CA LYS A 180 7.01 7.55 -13.86
C LYS A 180 7.18 6.12 -14.34
N ASP A 181 8.30 5.80 -14.98
CA ASP A 181 8.57 4.45 -15.50
C ASP A 181 8.59 3.42 -14.36
N ILE A 182 9.20 3.76 -13.24
CA ILE A 182 9.28 2.88 -12.06
C ILE A 182 7.90 2.69 -11.42
N SER A 183 7.13 3.77 -11.25
CA SER A 183 5.74 3.67 -10.77
C SER A 183 4.86 2.86 -11.74
N ASP A 184 5.04 3.01 -13.05
CA ASP A 184 4.30 2.25 -14.06
C ASP A 184 4.69 0.76 -14.05
N ALA A 185 5.97 0.43 -13.86
CA ALA A 185 6.43 -0.95 -13.72
C ALA A 185 5.85 -1.64 -12.46
N ILE A 186 5.82 -0.94 -11.33
CA ILE A 186 5.17 -1.43 -10.08
C ILE A 186 3.67 -1.59 -10.29
N ARG A 187 3.02 -0.62 -10.95
CA ARG A 187 1.59 -0.69 -11.27
C ARG A 187 1.31 -1.92 -12.14
N ASP A 188 2.15 -2.21 -13.12
CA ASP A 188 1.99 -3.34 -14.01
C ASP A 188 2.00 -4.69 -13.28
N VAL A 189 2.82 -4.85 -12.23
CA VAL A 189 2.80 -6.06 -11.39
C VAL A 189 1.41 -6.29 -10.75
N HIS A 190 0.76 -5.21 -10.31
CA HIS A 190 -0.56 -5.26 -9.68
C HIS A 190 -1.68 -5.40 -10.73
N VAL A 191 -1.68 -4.57 -11.77
CA VAL A 191 -2.74 -4.50 -12.78
C VAL A 191 -2.77 -5.72 -13.69
N LYS A 192 -1.61 -6.27 -14.08
CA LYS A 192 -1.54 -7.52 -14.85
C LYS A 192 -1.88 -8.76 -14.01
N GLY A 193 -2.20 -8.57 -12.72
CA GLY A 193 -2.63 -9.61 -11.79
C GLY A 193 -1.55 -10.64 -11.49
N VAL A 194 -0.27 -10.29 -11.69
CA VAL A 194 0.85 -11.20 -11.46
C VAL A 194 0.96 -11.51 -9.97
N MET A 195 0.81 -10.48 -9.14
CA MET A 195 0.76 -10.61 -7.68
C MET A 195 -0.32 -11.59 -7.23
N TYR A 196 -1.55 -11.44 -7.74
CA TYR A 196 -2.66 -12.31 -7.39
C TYR A 196 -2.36 -13.77 -7.75
N LYS A 197 -1.75 -14.03 -8.92
CA LYS A 197 -1.39 -15.39 -9.34
C LYS A 197 -0.36 -16.05 -8.42
N TRP A 198 0.62 -15.29 -7.90
CA TRP A 198 1.60 -15.84 -6.95
C TRP A 198 0.93 -16.25 -5.64
N ILE A 199 0.12 -15.35 -5.09
CA ILE A 199 -0.60 -15.60 -3.83
C ILE A 199 -1.58 -16.77 -3.99
N GLU A 200 -2.32 -16.82 -5.10
CA GLU A 200 -3.28 -17.90 -5.35
C GLU A 200 -2.61 -19.28 -5.55
N LYS A 201 -1.34 -19.32 -5.95
CA LYS A 201 -0.60 -20.56 -6.13
C LYS A 201 -0.23 -21.21 -4.79
N ASP A 202 0.02 -20.40 -3.76
CA ASP A 202 0.41 -20.86 -2.43
C ASP A 202 -0.10 -19.90 -1.34
N MET A 203 -1.39 -19.99 -1.01
CA MET A 203 -2.00 -19.06 -0.05
C MET A 203 -1.45 -19.24 1.36
N GLU A 204 -1.04 -20.44 1.75
CA GLU A 204 -0.47 -20.71 3.08
C GLU A 204 0.87 -19.99 3.27
N GLN A 205 1.69 -19.90 2.22
CA GLN A 205 2.94 -19.18 2.26
C GLN A 205 2.77 -17.66 2.31
N TYR A 206 1.77 -17.13 1.60
CA TYR A 206 1.64 -15.69 1.38
C TYR A 206 0.62 -14.99 2.30
N ILE A 207 -0.43 -15.66 2.76
CA ILE A 207 -1.43 -15.07 3.66
C ILE A 207 -1.13 -15.49 5.09
N LEU A 208 -0.80 -14.50 5.92
CA LEU A 208 -0.54 -14.67 7.34
C LEU A 208 -1.87 -14.61 8.11
N HIS A 209 -2.05 -15.51 9.09
CA HIS A 209 -3.12 -15.49 10.09
C HIS A 209 -4.57 -15.56 9.55
N GLY A 210 -5.17 -16.76 9.60
CA GLY A 210 -6.59 -16.97 9.22
C GLY A 210 -7.56 -17.07 10.40
N ASP A 211 -7.16 -17.77 11.47
CA ASP A 211 -8.09 -18.25 12.51
C ASP A 211 -8.71 -17.11 13.33
N GLU A 212 -7.95 -16.05 13.63
CA GLU A 212 -8.44 -14.91 14.40
C GLU A 212 -9.48 -14.08 13.64
N ILE A 213 -9.39 -14.05 12.30
CA ILE A 213 -10.28 -13.24 11.45
C ILE A 213 -11.71 -13.74 11.57
N TYR A 214 -11.93 -15.05 11.43
CA TYR A 214 -13.25 -15.64 11.58
C TYR A 214 -13.84 -15.34 12.96
N ALA A 215 -13.03 -15.45 14.02
CA ALA A 215 -13.48 -15.20 15.39
C ALA A 215 -13.97 -13.75 15.58
N VAL A 216 -13.26 -12.76 15.04
CA VAL A 216 -13.64 -11.34 15.12
C VAL A 216 -14.92 -11.06 14.33
N LEU A 217 -14.98 -11.50 13.07
CA LEU A 217 -16.14 -11.28 12.21
C LEU A 217 -17.39 -11.93 12.80
N ASN A 218 -17.28 -13.19 13.24
CA ASN A 218 -18.39 -13.92 13.85
C ASN A 218 -18.85 -13.26 15.16
N ARG A 219 -17.92 -12.75 15.99
CA ARG A 219 -18.28 -12.01 17.21
C ARG A 219 -19.11 -10.77 16.88
N LEU A 220 -18.71 -9.97 15.89
CA LEU A 220 -19.46 -8.77 15.49
C LEU A 220 -20.88 -9.12 14.99
N VAL A 221 -20.99 -10.15 14.15
CA VAL A 221 -22.30 -10.65 13.66
C VAL A 221 -23.18 -11.11 14.82
N ASN A 222 -22.64 -11.87 15.79
CA ASN A 222 -23.38 -12.32 16.97
C ASN A 222 -23.86 -11.15 17.86
N HIS A 223 -23.13 -10.04 17.86
CA HIS A 223 -23.55 -8.79 18.49
C HIS A 223 -24.45 -7.91 17.61
N LYS A 224 -25.05 -8.49 16.56
CA LYS A 224 -26.01 -7.85 15.64
C LYS A 224 -25.42 -6.64 14.91
N LYS A 225 -24.10 -6.57 14.75
CA LYS A 225 -23.43 -5.56 13.94
C LYS A 225 -23.51 -5.95 12.47
N LYS A 226 -23.69 -4.96 11.59
CA LYS A 226 -23.65 -5.16 10.13
C LYS A 226 -22.23 -5.05 9.63
N LEU A 227 -21.85 -5.89 8.67
CA LEU A 227 -20.49 -5.91 8.12
C LEU A 227 -20.50 -5.63 6.62
N PHE A 228 -19.55 -4.85 6.13
CA PHE A 228 -19.25 -4.80 4.70
C PHE A 228 -17.76 -4.94 4.42
N LEU A 229 -17.44 -5.58 3.31
CA LEU A 229 -16.10 -5.68 2.76
C LEU A 229 -15.97 -4.68 1.60
N ILE A 230 -14.89 -3.91 1.56
CA ILE A 230 -14.61 -2.97 0.47
C ILE A 230 -13.14 -3.02 0.04
N THR A 231 -12.88 -3.42 -1.20
CA THR A 231 -11.52 -3.58 -1.72
C THR A 231 -11.37 -3.11 -3.16
N ASN A 232 -10.16 -2.69 -3.52
CA ASN A 232 -9.78 -2.42 -4.91
C ASN A 232 -9.45 -3.71 -5.69
N SER A 233 -9.27 -4.83 -4.98
CA SER A 233 -8.97 -6.12 -5.57
C SER A 233 -10.20 -6.76 -6.25
N PRO A 234 -9.99 -7.62 -7.27
CA PRO A 234 -11.07 -8.30 -7.98
C PRO A 234 -11.72 -9.39 -7.13
N PHE A 235 -13.02 -9.64 -7.33
CA PHE A 235 -13.78 -10.63 -6.55
C PHE A 235 -13.16 -12.03 -6.58
N SER A 236 -12.66 -12.48 -7.73
CA SER A 236 -12.08 -13.82 -7.88
C SER A 236 -10.92 -14.09 -6.94
N PHE A 237 -10.10 -13.07 -6.66
CA PHE A 237 -8.97 -13.15 -5.75
C PHE A 237 -9.43 -13.11 -4.29
N VAL A 238 -10.32 -12.16 -3.98
CA VAL A 238 -10.89 -11.97 -2.64
C VAL A 238 -11.64 -13.22 -2.19
N ASP A 239 -12.47 -13.82 -3.04
CA ASP A 239 -13.24 -15.01 -2.71
C ASP A 239 -12.34 -16.20 -2.36
N LYS A 240 -11.25 -16.40 -3.10
CA LYS A 240 -10.29 -17.45 -2.82
C LYS A 240 -9.59 -17.25 -1.48
N GLY A 241 -9.06 -16.05 -1.21
CA GLY A 241 -8.38 -15.80 0.06
C GLY A 241 -9.32 -15.77 1.26
N MET A 242 -10.55 -15.23 1.12
CA MET A 242 -11.56 -15.32 2.17
C MET A 242 -12.00 -16.76 2.45
N LYS A 243 -12.10 -17.61 1.42
CA LYS A 243 -12.35 -19.05 1.60
C LYS A 243 -11.22 -19.74 2.35
N HIS A 244 -9.99 -19.31 2.13
CA HIS A 244 -8.82 -19.82 2.83
C HIS A 244 -8.78 -19.37 4.30
N MET A 245 -8.98 -18.07 4.57
CA MET A 245 -8.90 -17.49 5.92
C MET A 245 -10.12 -17.76 6.80
N VAL A 246 -11.33 -17.72 6.22
CA VAL A 246 -12.60 -17.69 6.95
C VAL A 246 -13.45 -18.92 6.67
N GLY A 247 -13.37 -19.47 5.45
CA GLY A 247 -14.09 -20.67 5.05
C GLY A 247 -15.10 -20.45 3.91
N LYS A 248 -15.70 -21.55 3.43
CA LYS A 248 -16.53 -21.57 2.20
C LYS A 248 -17.71 -20.59 2.22
N ASN A 249 -18.27 -20.32 3.39
CA ASN A 249 -19.47 -19.51 3.59
C ASN A 249 -19.16 -18.11 4.14
N TRP A 250 -17.93 -17.62 3.96
CA TRP A 250 -17.48 -16.32 4.50
C TRP A 250 -18.44 -15.16 4.15
N ARG A 251 -19.08 -15.21 2.98
CA ARG A 251 -20.01 -14.17 2.50
C ARG A 251 -21.25 -14.02 3.39
N ASP A 252 -21.64 -15.04 4.14
CA ASP A 252 -22.80 -14.99 5.04
C ASP A 252 -22.58 -14.03 6.22
N LEU A 253 -21.31 -13.76 6.54
CA LEU A 253 -20.90 -12.81 7.57
C LEU A 253 -21.05 -11.35 7.11
N PHE A 254 -21.11 -11.08 5.80
CA PHE A 254 -21.13 -9.73 5.25
C PHE A 254 -22.51 -9.38 4.67
N ASP A 255 -23.01 -8.21 5.06
CA ASP A 255 -24.19 -7.58 4.46
C ASP A 255 -23.89 -7.08 3.05
N MET A 256 -22.64 -6.73 2.75
CA MET A 256 -22.24 -6.24 1.44
C MET A 256 -20.77 -6.56 1.14
N VAL A 257 -20.50 -6.95 -0.11
CA VAL A 257 -19.12 -7.10 -0.62
C VAL A 257 -18.93 -6.18 -1.82
N ILE A 258 -18.05 -5.19 -1.69
CA ILE A 258 -17.71 -4.22 -2.73
C ILE A 258 -16.28 -4.51 -3.21
N VAL A 259 -16.13 -4.82 -4.49
CA VAL A 259 -14.85 -5.14 -5.12
C VAL A 259 -14.53 -4.11 -6.19
N GLN A 260 -13.24 -3.98 -6.53
CA GLN A 260 -12.77 -2.97 -7.48
C GLN A 260 -13.34 -1.57 -7.17
N ALA A 261 -13.37 -1.20 -5.88
CA ALA A 261 -14.06 -0.02 -5.39
C ALA A 261 -13.47 1.32 -5.89
N ASP A 262 -12.24 1.34 -6.44
CA ASP A 262 -11.55 2.56 -6.85
C ASP A 262 -11.37 3.57 -5.68
N LYS A 263 -11.02 3.05 -4.50
CA LYS A 263 -10.62 3.90 -3.36
C LYS A 263 -9.36 4.70 -3.75
N PRO A 264 -9.27 6.00 -3.40
CA PRO A 264 -10.17 6.75 -2.51
C PRO A 264 -11.39 7.37 -3.19
N ASN A 265 -11.51 7.32 -4.53
CA ASN A 265 -12.61 7.95 -5.27
C ASN A 265 -13.99 7.45 -4.82
N PHE A 266 -14.09 6.18 -4.40
CA PHE A 266 -15.31 5.64 -3.78
C PHE A 266 -15.90 6.53 -2.68
N PHE A 267 -15.04 7.15 -1.85
CA PHE A 267 -15.47 7.95 -0.72
C PHE A 267 -15.70 9.43 -1.06
N THR A 268 -15.18 9.89 -2.21
CA THR A 268 -15.16 11.31 -2.57
C THR A 268 -16.03 11.63 -3.79
N ASP A 269 -16.19 10.71 -4.74
CA ASP A 269 -16.97 10.86 -5.95
C ASP A 269 -18.33 10.15 -5.85
N ARG A 270 -19.40 10.93 -5.65
CA ARG A 270 -20.77 10.40 -5.48
C ARG A 270 -21.50 10.12 -6.79
N ARG A 271 -20.84 10.23 -7.95
CA ARG A 271 -21.52 10.18 -9.27
C ARG A 271 -21.60 8.78 -9.85
N LYS A 272 -20.86 7.81 -9.31
CA LYS A 272 -20.76 6.48 -9.88
C LYS A 272 -21.85 5.56 -9.28
N PRO A 273 -22.70 4.93 -10.11
CA PRO A 273 -23.70 3.99 -9.61
C PRO A 273 -23.08 2.60 -9.41
N PHE A 274 -23.53 1.87 -8.39
CA PHE A 274 -23.18 0.47 -8.23
C PHE A 274 -23.65 -0.40 -9.40
N ARG A 275 -22.92 -1.49 -9.63
CA ARG A 275 -23.27 -2.63 -10.47
C ARG A 275 -23.17 -3.92 -9.66
N LYS A 276 -24.10 -4.84 -9.88
CA LYS A 276 -24.16 -6.14 -9.20
C LYS A 276 -23.27 -7.13 -9.97
N LEU A 277 -22.58 -7.99 -9.25
CA LEU A 277 -21.81 -9.10 -9.81
C LEU A 277 -22.51 -10.42 -9.47
N ASP A 278 -22.43 -11.40 -10.37
CA ASP A 278 -22.84 -12.77 -10.06
C ASP A 278 -21.80 -13.51 -9.19
N ASP A 279 -22.10 -14.74 -8.80
CA ASP A 279 -21.20 -15.57 -7.99
C ASP A 279 -19.87 -15.93 -8.71
N LYS A 280 -19.78 -15.68 -10.02
CA LYS A 280 -18.56 -15.85 -10.82
C LYS A 280 -17.80 -14.53 -11.01
N GLY A 281 -18.31 -13.41 -10.50
CA GLY A 281 -17.73 -12.08 -10.66
C GLY A 281 -18.07 -11.39 -11.98
N SER A 282 -19.11 -11.84 -12.70
CA SER A 282 -19.55 -11.24 -13.97
C SER A 282 -20.58 -10.13 -13.73
N LEU A 283 -20.49 -9.05 -14.52
CA LEU A 283 -21.41 -7.90 -14.43
C LEU A 283 -22.85 -8.28 -14.76
N GLN A 284 -23.75 -7.86 -13.87
CA GLN A 284 -25.20 -7.84 -14.10
C GLN A 284 -25.62 -6.42 -14.51
N TRP A 285 -26.63 -6.34 -15.37
CA TRP A 285 -27.08 -5.08 -15.98
C TRP A 285 -28.28 -4.45 -15.28
N ASP A 286 -28.88 -5.17 -14.34
CA ASP A 286 -30.04 -4.69 -13.60
C ASP A 286 -29.71 -3.43 -12.81
N LYS A 287 -30.63 -2.46 -12.86
CA LYS A 287 -30.56 -1.27 -12.02
C LYS A 287 -30.68 -1.71 -10.55
N ILE A 288 -29.72 -1.30 -9.73
CA ILE A 288 -29.75 -1.55 -8.29
C ILE A 288 -30.69 -0.55 -7.63
N ASN A 289 -31.85 -1.05 -7.17
CA ASN A 289 -32.80 -0.27 -6.38
C ASN A 289 -32.67 -0.54 -4.88
N GLN A 290 -32.04 -1.67 -4.50
CA GLN A 290 -31.79 -2.06 -3.11
C GLN A 290 -30.51 -2.89 -2.99
N LEU A 291 -29.88 -2.82 -1.82
CA LEU A 291 -28.73 -3.66 -1.47
C LEU A 291 -29.22 -4.95 -0.82
N GLU A 292 -28.66 -6.07 -1.22
CA GLU A 292 -29.03 -7.41 -0.78
C GLU A 292 -27.87 -8.06 -0.04
N LYS A 293 -28.17 -8.70 1.10
CA LYS A 293 -27.18 -9.38 1.92
C LYS A 293 -26.39 -10.43 1.13
N GLY A 294 -25.07 -10.46 1.33
CA GLY A 294 -24.16 -11.43 0.71
C GLY A 294 -23.95 -11.24 -0.80
N LYS A 295 -24.56 -10.21 -1.41
CA LYS A 295 -24.35 -9.89 -2.83
C LYS A 295 -23.09 -9.06 -3.02
N ILE A 296 -22.56 -9.18 -4.24
CA ILE A 296 -21.30 -8.59 -4.64
C ILE A 296 -21.60 -7.40 -5.54
N TYR A 297 -20.89 -6.31 -5.30
CA TYR A 297 -21.06 -5.04 -5.96
C TYR A 297 -19.72 -4.48 -6.43
N LYS A 298 -19.78 -3.66 -7.45
CA LYS A 298 -18.67 -2.84 -7.96
C LYS A 298 -19.21 -1.46 -8.27
N GLU A 299 -18.41 -0.43 -8.11
CA GLU A 299 -18.70 0.93 -8.56
C GLU A 299 -18.11 1.22 -9.96
#